data_AF-A0A396H6H1-F1
#
_entry.id   AF-A0A396H6H1-F1
#
_cell.length_a   1.000
_cell.length_b   1.000
_cell.length_c   1.000
_cell.angle_alpha   90.00
_cell.angle_beta   90.00
_cell.angle_gamma   90.00
#
_symmetry.space_group_name_H-M   'P 1'
#
loop_
_entity.id
_entity.type
_entity.pdbx_description
1 polymer ?
#
loop_
_entity_poly.entity_id
_entity_poly.type
_entity_poly.pdbx_seq_one_letter_code
_entity_poly.pdbx_strand_id
1 'polypeptide(L)'
;MPVNITSIKTSSDGIWQGDNPLNFAFPLLIIQTTLVLVVSRSLAFLFKPLRQPKVIAEIVGGILLGPSALGRNKDYLQRIFPRWSMPTLESVASIGLLFFLFLVGLELDLNSIRRSGKRAFSIAACGISLPFVSGIGVAIVFRKTIDGADKAGFSTFLVFMGVALSITAFPVLGRILAELKLLTTRVGETAMAAAAFDDLTAWILLALAIALAGKESDDGDGKSPLVAVWVLLCGAGFVAFMMIFIYKSCDEACSSKMLSGK
;
A
#
# COMPACT_ATOMS: atom_id res chain seq x y z
N MET A 1 -5.18 -27.92 -17.31
CA MET A 1 -5.97 -27.46 -18.46
C MET A 1 -5.95 -25.94 -18.46
N PRO A 2 -5.66 -25.27 -19.60
CA PRO A 2 -5.64 -23.81 -19.66
C PRO A 2 -7.06 -23.31 -19.42
N VAL A 3 -7.25 -22.53 -18.35
CA VAL A 3 -8.54 -21.90 -18.04
C VAL A 3 -8.76 -20.80 -19.07
N ASN A 4 -9.73 -20.98 -19.96
CA ASN A 4 -10.07 -20.00 -21.00
C ASN A 4 -10.75 -18.79 -20.33
N ILE A 5 -9.99 -17.71 -20.13
CA ILE A 5 -10.36 -16.53 -19.32
C ILE A 5 -11.60 -15.81 -19.89
N THR A 6 -11.89 -15.99 -21.19
CA THR A 6 -13.02 -15.37 -21.91
C THR A 6 -14.38 -16.03 -21.65
N SER A 7 -14.44 -17.16 -20.93
CA SER A 7 -15.71 -17.88 -20.64
C SER A 7 -16.11 -17.84 -19.15
N ILE A 8 -15.50 -16.97 -18.35
CA ILE A 8 -15.81 -16.90 -16.91
C ILE A 8 -17.17 -16.25 -16.73
N LYS A 9 -18.17 -17.05 -16.35
CA LYS A 9 -19.50 -16.57 -16.00
C LYS A 9 -19.47 -15.81 -14.68
N THR A 10 -20.21 -14.71 -14.61
CA THR A 10 -20.23 -13.82 -13.44
C THR A 10 -21.10 -14.37 -12.30
N SER A 11 -22.27 -14.94 -12.63
CA SER A 11 -23.22 -15.53 -11.69
C SER A 11 -23.38 -17.04 -11.92
N SER A 12 -23.53 -17.79 -10.83
CA SER A 12 -23.90 -19.22 -10.86
C SER A 12 -25.41 -19.37 -10.76
N ASP A 13 -25.97 -20.34 -11.48
CA ASP A 13 -27.40 -20.69 -11.39
C ASP A 13 -27.71 -21.57 -10.15
N GLY A 14 -26.69 -21.87 -9.34
CA GLY A 14 -26.81 -22.51 -8.03
C GLY A 14 -26.26 -23.94 -7.98
N ILE A 15 -25.81 -24.35 -6.79
CA ILE A 15 -25.26 -25.70 -6.57
C ILE A 15 -26.27 -26.82 -6.85
N TRP A 16 -27.56 -26.50 -6.70
CA TRP A 16 -28.68 -27.40 -6.98
C TRP A 16 -28.86 -27.70 -8.47
N GLN A 17 -28.34 -26.84 -9.35
CA GLN A 17 -28.28 -27.06 -10.79
C GLN A 17 -27.05 -27.89 -11.22
N GLY A 18 -26.18 -28.28 -10.29
CA GLY A 18 -24.94 -29.02 -10.56
C GLY A 18 -23.73 -28.12 -10.87
N ASP A 19 -23.90 -26.80 -10.78
CA ASP A 19 -22.82 -25.83 -10.99
C ASP A 19 -21.86 -25.79 -9.80
N ASN A 20 -20.55 -25.79 -10.08
CA ASN A 20 -19.55 -25.59 -9.04
C ASN A 20 -19.32 -24.08 -8.82
N PRO A 21 -19.70 -23.51 -7.67
CA PRO A 21 -19.67 -22.05 -7.43
C PRO A 21 -18.26 -21.46 -7.48
N LEU A 22 -17.22 -22.29 -7.32
CA LEU A 22 -15.82 -21.87 -7.40
C LEU A 22 -15.37 -21.46 -8.82
N ASN A 23 -16.14 -21.81 -9.85
CA ASN A 23 -15.83 -21.45 -11.24
C ASN A 23 -16.37 -20.07 -11.65
N PHE A 24 -17.10 -19.40 -10.76
CA PHE A 24 -17.79 -18.13 -11.04
C PHE A 24 -17.17 -17.00 -10.22
N ALA A 25 -17.13 -15.80 -10.78
CA ALA A 25 -16.43 -14.67 -10.17
C ALA A 25 -17.04 -14.21 -8.83
N PHE A 26 -18.36 -13.98 -8.76
CA PHE A 26 -18.99 -13.45 -7.55
C PHE A 26 -19.05 -14.46 -6.39
N PRO A 27 -19.50 -15.71 -6.59
CA PRO A 27 -19.56 -16.68 -5.49
C PRO A 27 -18.17 -16.97 -4.92
N LEU A 28 -17.15 -17.08 -5.78
CA LEU A 28 -15.78 -17.27 -5.35
C LEU A 28 -15.28 -16.07 -4.54
N LEU A 29 -15.57 -14.83 -4.96
CA LEU A 29 -15.19 -13.62 -4.21
C LEU A 29 -15.84 -13.57 -2.83
N ILE A 30 -17.11 -13.98 -2.71
CA ILE A 30 -17.81 -14.06 -1.42
C ILE A 30 -17.13 -15.09 -0.51
N ILE A 31 -16.81 -16.27 -1.05
CA ILE A 31 -16.11 -17.34 -0.31
C ILE A 31 -14.72 -16.85 0.13
N GLN A 32 -13.93 -16.27 -0.77
CA GLN A 32 -12.61 -15.71 -0.48
C GLN A 32 -12.68 -14.65 0.62
N THR A 33 -13.59 -13.68 0.49
CA THR A 33 -13.75 -12.60 1.48
C THR A 33 -14.19 -13.16 2.84
N THR A 34 -15.14 -14.10 2.84
CA THR A 34 -15.60 -14.76 4.08
C THR A 34 -14.46 -15.51 4.75
N LEU A 35 -13.66 -16.27 3.99
CA LEU A 35 -12.50 -16.99 4.50
C LEU A 35 -11.47 -16.03 5.11
N VAL A 36 -11.13 -14.95 4.40
CA VAL A 36 -10.20 -13.92 4.88
C VAL A 36 -10.70 -13.28 6.17
N LEU A 37 -11.98 -12.93 6.25
CA LEU A 37 -12.59 -12.34 7.44
C LEU A 37 -12.60 -13.31 8.62
N VAL A 38 -13.01 -14.57 8.42
CA VAL A 38 -13.06 -15.57 9.49
C VAL A 38 -11.67 -15.84 10.04
N VAL A 39 -10.67 -16.03 9.18
CA VAL A 39 -9.30 -16.33 9.60
C VAL A 39 -8.67 -15.13 10.31
N SER A 40 -8.77 -13.93 9.73
CA SER A 40 -8.23 -12.72 10.35
C SER A 40 -8.89 -12.41 11.70
N ARG A 41 -10.21 -12.58 11.83
CA ARG A 41 -10.93 -12.36 13.11
C ARG A 41 -10.57 -13.41 14.15
N SER A 42 -10.42 -14.66 13.75
CA SER A 42 -9.99 -15.74 14.65
C SER A 42 -8.57 -15.49 15.17
N LEU A 43 -7.65 -15.07 14.30
CA LEU A 43 -6.30 -14.68 14.69
C LEU A 43 -6.30 -13.43 15.58
N ALA A 44 -7.13 -12.43 15.28
CA ALA A 44 -7.24 -11.24 16.11
C ALA A 44 -7.75 -11.58 17.52
N PHE A 45 -8.67 -12.54 17.64
CA PHE A 45 -9.11 -13.06 18.93
C PHE A 45 -7.98 -13.79 19.66
N LEU A 46 -7.21 -14.63 18.96
CA LEU A 46 -6.09 -15.36 19.53
C LEU A 46 -4.92 -14.46 19.95
N PHE A 47 -4.69 -13.35 19.24
CA PHE A 47 -3.63 -12.37 19.55
C PHE A 47 -4.08 -11.28 20.52
N LYS A 48 -5.36 -11.20 20.88
CA LYS A 48 -5.88 -10.31 21.91
C LYS A 48 -5.10 -10.35 23.24
N PRO A 49 -4.75 -11.52 23.83
CA PRO A 49 -3.93 -11.56 25.04
C PRO A 49 -2.50 -11.02 24.85
N LEU A 50 -1.98 -11.00 23.62
CA LEU A 50 -0.64 -10.51 23.28
C LEU A 50 -0.58 -8.98 23.09
N ARG A 51 -1.72 -8.28 23.23
CA ARG A 51 -1.83 -6.81 23.05
C ARG A 51 -1.36 -6.31 21.68
N GLN A 52 -1.48 -7.12 20.64
CA GLN A 52 -1.14 -6.75 19.27
C GLN A 52 -2.30 -5.99 18.60
N PRO A 53 -2.04 -4.91 17.84
CA PRO A 53 -3.04 -4.29 16.96
C PRO A 53 -3.68 -5.30 15.99
N LYS A 54 -4.97 -5.13 15.66
CA LYS A 54 -5.69 -6.05 14.76
C LYS A 54 -5.06 -6.14 13.38
N VAL A 55 -4.46 -5.05 12.89
CA VAL A 55 -3.79 -5.04 11.57
C VAL A 55 -2.71 -6.13 11.46
N ILE A 56 -2.03 -6.46 12.56
CA ILE A 56 -1.00 -7.50 12.57
C ILE A 56 -1.63 -8.88 12.39
N ALA A 57 -2.75 -9.16 13.06
CA ALA A 57 -3.48 -10.41 12.88
C ALA A 57 -4.00 -10.58 11.45
N GLU A 58 -4.41 -9.49 10.80
CA GLU A 58 -4.83 -9.50 9.40
C GLU A 58 -3.67 -9.78 8.44
N ILE A 59 -2.51 -9.14 8.65
CA ILE A 59 -1.29 -9.41 7.86
C ILE A 59 -0.87 -10.88 8.01
N VAL A 60 -0.83 -11.39 9.25
CA VAL A 60 -0.51 -12.80 9.52
C VAL A 60 -1.55 -13.73 8.88
N GLY A 61 -2.84 -13.37 8.93
CA GLY A 61 -3.90 -14.11 8.25
C GLY A 61 -3.69 -14.19 6.74
N GLY A 62 -3.29 -13.07 6.11
CA GLY A 62 -2.91 -13.04 4.70
C GLY A 62 -1.70 -13.92 4.39
N ILE A 63 -0.65 -13.86 5.21
CA ILE A 63 0.54 -14.73 5.06
C ILE A 63 0.17 -16.21 5.20
N LEU A 64 -0.72 -16.55 6.14
CA LEU A 64 -1.19 -17.91 6.36
C LEU A 64 -2.02 -18.44 5.20
N LEU A 65 -2.95 -17.64 4.67
CA LEU A 65 -3.80 -18.01 3.55
C LEU A 65 -3.07 -17.99 2.20
N GLY A 66 -2.01 -17.18 2.10
CA GLY A 66 -1.20 -17.03 0.90
C GLY A 66 -0.25 -18.20 0.63
N PRO A 67 0.59 -18.07 -0.42
CA PRO A 67 1.52 -19.11 -0.86
C PRO A 67 2.60 -19.47 0.19
N SER A 68 2.84 -18.59 1.17
CA SER A 68 3.87 -18.78 2.19
C SER A 68 3.57 -19.92 3.16
N ALA A 69 2.29 -20.18 3.46
CA ALA A 69 1.87 -21.27 4.34
C ALA A 69 0.87 -22.21 3.65
N LEU A 70 -0.45 -22.00 3.78
CA LEU A 70 -1.47 -22.91 3.25
C LEU A 70 -1.41 -23.05 1.72
N GLY A 71 -1.04 -21.97 1.03
CA GLY A 71 -0.85 -21.96 -0.41
C GLY A 71 0.39 -22.71 -0.93
N ARG A 72 1.21 -23.34 -0.07
CA ARG A 72 2.19 -24.35 -0.51
C ARG A 72 1.51 -25.53 -1.19
N ASN A 73 0.26 -25.84 -0.79
CA ASN A 73 -0.55 -26.80 -1.51
C ASN A 73 -1.16 -26.11 -2.76
N LYS A 74 -0.66 -26.50 -3.94
CA LYS A 74 -1.09 -25.93 -5.22
C LYS A 74 -2.57 -26.18 -5.51
N ASP A 75 -3.14 -27.28 -5.03
CA ASP A 75 -4.55 -27.60 -5.24
C ASP A 75 -5.47 -26.67 -4.45
N TYR A 76 -5.10 -26.36 -3.20
CA TYR A 76 -5.80 -25.37 -2.39
C TYR A 76 -5.74 -23.99 -3.05
N LEU A 77 -4.54 -23.57 -3.47
CA LEU A 77 -4.34 -22.25 -4.06
C LEU A 77 -5.12 -22.11 -5.38
N GLN A 78 -5.13 -23.13 -6.24
CA GLN A 78 -5.88 -23.09 -7.49
C GLN A 78 -7.41 -23.14 -7.28
N ARG A 79 -7.91 -23.82 -6.24
CA ARG A 79 -9.34 -23.90 -5.96
C ARG A 79 -9.89 -22.63 -5.30
N ILE A 80 -9.15 -22.06 -4.35
CA ILE A 80 -9.64 -20.94 -3.53
C ILE A 80 -9.11 -19.59 -4.02
N PHE A 81 -7.87 -19.51 -4.47
CA PHE A 81 -7.24 -18.27 -4.94
C PHE A 81 -6.66 -18.43 -6.37
N PRO A 82 -7.49 -18.77 -7.37
CA PRO A 82 -7.01 -18.90 -8.73
C PRO A 82 -6.52 -17.56 -9.29
N ARG A 83 -5.52 -17.61 -10.17
CA ARG A 83 -4.91 -16.41 -10.76
C ARG A 83 -5.91 -15.49 -11.48
N TRP A 84 -6.99 -16.06 -12.05
CA TRP A 84 -8.00 -15.29 -12.75
C TRP A 84 -8.92 -14.48 -11.84
N SER A 85 -9.09 -14.87 -10.56
CA SER A 85 -9.93 -14.12 -9.60
C SER A 85 -9.17 -13.05 -8.83
N MET A 86 -7.83 -13.14 -8.81
CA MET A 86 -6.98 -12.21 -8.06
C MET A 86 -7.20 -10.74 -8.43
N PRO A 87 -7.34 -10.34 -9.71
CA PRO A 87 -7.60 -8.94 -10.07
C PRO A 87 -8.92 -8.42 -9.50
N THR A 88 -9.97 -9.26 -9.44
CA THR A 88 -11.25 -8.87 -8.85
C THR A 88 -11.13 -8.67 -7.34
N LEU A 89 -10.46 -9.59 -6.65
CA LEU A 89 -10.19 -9.48 -5.22
C LEU A 89 -9.34 -8.24 -4.89
N GLU A 90 -8.31 -7.97 -5.69
CA GLU A 90 -7.44 -6.79 -5.57
C GLU A 90 -8.19 -5.48 -5.80
N SER A 91 -9.12 -5.46 -6.76
CA SER A 91 -9.96 -4.28 -7.02
C SER A 91 -10.85 -3.96 -5.81
N VAL A 92 -11.50 -4.97 -5.24
CA VAL A 92 -12.33 -4.79 -4.03
C VAL A 92 -11.48 -4.39 -2.83
N ALA A 93 -10.30 -5.00 -2.65
CA ALA A 93 -9.37 -4.65 -1.58
C ALA A 93 -8.87 -3.20 -1.72
N SER A 94 -8.58 -2.75 -2.93
CA SER A 94 -8.14 -1.37 -3.22
C SER A 94 -9.24 -0.35 -2.91
N ILE A 95 -10.50 -0.65 -3.26
CA ILE A 95 -11.65 0.18 -2.89
C ILE A 95 -11.79 0.25 -1.36
N GLY A 96 -11.68 -0.89 -0.67
CA GLY A 96 -11.72 -0.95 0.79
C GLY A 96 -10.60 -0.13 1.45
N LEU A 97 -9.38 -0.21 0.92
CA LEU A 97 -8.23 0.57 1.37
C LEU A 97 -8.46 2.07 1.14
N LEU A 98 -9.03 2.47 0.00
CA LEU A 98 -9.37 3.86 -0.31
C LEU A 98 -10.38 4.42 0.70
N PHE A 99 -11.47 3.70 0.96
CA PHE A 99 -12.45 4.10 1.98
C PHE A 99 -11.83 4.15 3.38
N PHE A 100 -10.97 3.20 3.71
CA PHE A 100 -10.25 3.19 4.98
C PHE A 100 -9.37 4.44 5.14
N LEU A 101 -8.58 4.77 4.11
CA LEU A 101 -7.73 5.96 4.09
C LEU A 101 -8.55 7.25 4.17
N PHE A 102 -9.71 7.29 3.52
CA PHE A 102 -10.63 8.41 3.60
C PHE A 102 -11.15 8.61 5.03
N LEU A 103 -11.56 7.54 5.72
CA LEU A 103 -12.01 7.61 7.11
C LEU A 103 -10.90 8.08 8.05
N VAL A 104 -9.68 7.55 7.90
CA VAL A 104 -8.52 8.03 8.67
C VAL A 104 -8.27 9.51 8.38
N GLY A 105 -8.35 9.94 7.12
CA GLY A 105 -8.21 11.33 6.72
C GLY A 105 -9.23 12.27 7.37
N LEU A 106 -10.48 11.81 7.57
CA LEU A 106 -11.52 12.56 8.27
C LEU A 106 -11.28 12.68 9.78
N GLU A 107 -10.55 11.74 10.39
CA GLU A 107 -10.22 11.76 11.83
C GLU A 107 -8.99 12.63 12.14
N LEU A 108 -8.19 12.97 11.12
CA LEU A 108 -6.97 13.75 11.27
C LEU A 108 -7.25 15.27 11.35
N ASP A 109 -6.72 15.90 12.40
CA ASP A 109 -6.68 17.36 12.50
C ASP A 109 -5.51 17.94 11.69
N LEU A 110 -5.82 18.43 10.49
CA LEU A 110 -4.86 19.07 9.58
C LEU A 110 -4.16 20.28 10.20
N ASN A 111 -4.83 21.00 11.10
CA ASN A 111 -4.27 22.21 11.70
C ASN A 111 -3.15 21.86 12.69
N SER A 112 -3.33 20.76 13.43
CA SER A 112 -2.33 20.26 14.36
C SER A 112 -1.11 19.65 13.64
N ILE A 113 -1.35 18.91 12.54
CA ILE A 113 -0.31 18.40 11.64
C ILE A 113 0.55 19.56 11.11
N ARG A 114 -0.08 20.66 10.67
CA ARG A 114 0.62 21.84 10.14
C ARG A 114 1.52 22.50 11.19
N ARG A 115 1.06 22.63 12.43
CA ARG A 115 1.84 23.21 13.53
C ARG A 115 3.11 22.41 13.83
N SER A 116 3.03 21.09 13.69
CA SER A 116 4.13 20.15 13.92
C SER A 116 5.03 19.93 12.69
N GLY A 117 4.66 20.47 11.52
CA GLY A 117 5.28 20.17 10.22
C GLY A 117 6.78 20.39 10.15
N LYS A 118 7.33 21.44 10.77
CA LYS A 118 8.79 21.70 10.75
C LYS A 118 9.59 20.60 11.46
N ARG A 119 9.09 20.10 12.59
CA ARG A 119 9.73 19.00 13.34
C ARG A 119 9.53 17.68 12.60
N ALA A 120 8.31 17.45 12.11
CA ALA A 120 7.97 16.27 11.32
C ALA A 120 8.82 16.12 10.06
N PHE A 121 9.09 17.21 9.34
CA PHE A 121 9.96 17.21 8.17
C PHE A 121 11.40 16.77 8.49
N SER A 122 11.97 17.26 9.60
CA SER A 122 13.30 16.82 10.02
C SER A 122 13.33 15.35 10.40
N ILE A 123 12.26 14.84 11.04
CA ILE A 123 12.13 13.43 11.40
C ILE A 123 12.02 12.56 10.14
N ALA A 124 11.16 12.96 9.19
CA ALA A 124 10.99 12.30 7.90
C ALA A 124 12.31 12.26 7.10
N ALA A 125 12.99 13.40 6.97
CA ALA A 125 14.26 13.48 6.25
C ALA A 125 15.35 12.58 6.85
N CYS A 126 15.52 12.57 8.18
CA CYS A 126 16.42 11.64 8.86
C CYS A 126 15.94 10.18 8.72
N GLY A 127 14.64 9.97 8.84
CA GLY A 127 13.97 8.67 8.77
C GLY A 127 14.03 8.01 7.41
N ILE A 128 14.17 8.78 6.32
CA ILE A 128 14.39 8.26 4.96
C ILE A 128 15.88 8.12 4.67
N SER A 129 16.67 9.17 4.92
CA SER A 129 18.07 9.21 4.52
C SER A 129 18.90 8.10 5.16
N LEU A 130 18.69 7.83 6.45
CA LEU A 130 19.44 6.83 7.20
C LEU A 130 19.18 5.40 6.68
N PRO A 131 17.93 4.90 6.57
CA PRO A 131 17.67 3.60 5.99
C PRO A 131 18.02 3.53 4.50
N PHE A 132 17.88 4.61 3.73
CA PHE A 132 18.28 4.64 2.32
C PHE A 132 19.78 4.37 2.15
N VAL A 133 20.63 5.08 2.91
CA VAL A 133 22.09 4.85 2.91
C VAL A 133 22.41 3.45 3.44
N SER A 134 21.71 2.99 4.49
CA SER A 134 21.88 1.63 4.99
C SER A 134 21.53 0.57 3.94
N GLY A 135 20.49 0.82 3.12
CA GLY A 135 20.04 -0.08 2.07
C GLY A 135 21.03 -0.17 0.91
N ILE A 136 21.68 0.95 0.56
CA ILE A 136 22.83 0.95 -0.34
C ILE A 136 23.98 0.10 0.25
N GLY A 137 24.26 0.25 1.54
CA GLY A 137 25.26 -0.57 2.25
C GLY A 137 24.94 -2.07 2.16
N VAL A 138 23.68 -2.45 2.44
CA VAL A 138 23.21 -3.83 2.31
C VAL A 138 23.35 -4.34 0.88
N ALA A 139 22.99 -3.53 -0.12
CA ALA A 139 23.12 -3.88 -1.53
C ALA A 139 24.58 -4.16 -1.93
N ILE A 140 25.54 -3.37 -1.42
CA ILE A 140 26.98 -3.58 -1.67
C ILE A 140 27.45 -4.90 -1.04
N VAL A 141 27.03 -5.20 0.19
CA VAL A 141 27.42 -6.43 0.90
C VAL A 141 26.83 -7.67 0.24
N PHE A 142 25.54 -7.63 -0.10
CA PHE A 142 24.83 -8.76 -0.71
C PHE A 142 25.13 -8.95 -2.20
N ARG A 143 25.86 -8.03 -2.83
CA ARG A 143 26.28 -8.12 -4.23
C ARG A 143 26.92 -9.47 -4.57
N LYS A 144 27.76 -10.01 -3.69
CA LYS A 144 28.49 -11.26 -3.93
C LYS A 144 27.68 -12.53 -3.67
N THR A 145 26.53 -12.41 -3.01
CA THR A 145 25.70 -13.57 -2.60
C THR A 145 24.50 -13.76 -3.53
N ILE A 146 24.08 -12.71 -4.23
CA ILE A 146 22.94 -12.75 -5.16
C ILE A 146 23.45 -12.95 -6.58
N ASP A 147 23.37 -14.20 -7.07
CA ASP A 147 23.66 -14.53 -8.46
C ASP A 147 22.73 -13.74 -9.40
N GLY A 148 23.33 -12.88 -10.24
CA GLY A 148 22.60 -12.05 -11.20
C GLY A 148 22.45 -10.57 -10.84
N ALA A 149 22.99 -10.11 -9.70
CA ALA A 149 22.98 -8.69 -9.33
C ALA A 149 23.68 -7.78 -10.37
N ASP A 150 24.67 -8.30 -11.10
CA ASP A 150 25.35 -7.56 -12.16
C ASP A 150 24.57 -7.54 -13.50
N LYS A 151 23.53 -8.38 -13.68
CA LYS A 151 22.74 -8.44 -14.94
C LYS A 151 21.69 -7.33 -15.08
N ALA A 152 21.21 -6.79 -13.96
CA ALA A 152 20.15 -5.77 -13.91
C ALA A 152 20.69 -4.36 -13.66
N GLY A 153 22.01 -4.16 -13.79
CA GLY A 153 22.69 -2.91 -13.52
C GLY A 153 22.82 -2.56 -12.04
N PHE A 154 24.08 -2.42 -11.61
CA PHE A 154 24.41 -2.22 -10.20
C PHE A 154 23.81 -0.92 -9.63
N SER A 155 23.70 0.13 -10.45
CA SER A 155 23.11 1.41 -10.05
C SER A 155 21.63 1.28 -9.73
N THR A 156 20.87 0.58 -10.58
CA THR A 156 19.44 0.33 -10.36
C THR A 156 19.21 -0.51 -9.11
N PHE A 157 20.01 -1.55 -8.90
CA PHE A 157 19.91 -2.38 -7.69
C PHE A 157 20.17 -1.57 -6.40
N LEU A 158 21.20 -0.71 -6.39
CA LEU A 158 21.51 0.16 -5.25
C LEU A 158 20.34 1.10 -4.92
N VAL A 159 19.82 1.79 -5.93
CA VAL A 159 18.70 2.74 -5.73
C VAL A 159 17.46 1.97 -5.31
N PHE A 160 17.14 0.86 -5.95
CA PHE A 160 15.96 0.05 -5.61
C PHE A 160 16.02 -0.45 -4.16
N MET A 161 17.16 -0.96 -3.71
CA MET A 161 17.36 -1.40 -2.33
C MET A 161 17.28 -0.25 -1.32
N GLY A 162 17.88 0.90 -1.65
CA GLY A 162 17.78 2.11 -0.83
C GLY A 162 16.34 2.57 -0.68
N VAL A 163 15.60 2.65 -1.79
CA VAL A 163 14.18 3.03 -1.80
C VAL A 163 13.33 2.02 -1.05
N ALA A 164 13.49 0.72 -1.30
CA ALA A 164 12.69 -0.33 -0.68
C ALA A 164 12.79 -0.34 0.85
N LEU A 165 13.97 0.00 1.41
CA LEU A 165 14.19 0.03 2.85
C LEU A 165 13.81 1.36 3.50
N SER A 166 13.65 2.44 2.74
CA SER A 166 13.33 3.77 3.27
C SER A 166 11.83 4.11 3.28
N ILE A 167 11.00 3.38 2.55
CA ILE A 167 9.56 3.68 2.42
C ILE A 167 8.80 3.19 3.66
N THR A 168 7.96 4.07 4.21
CA THR A 168 7.01 3.75 5.28
C THR A 168 5.57 3.83 4.77
N ALA A 169 4.69 2.92 5.22
CA ALA A 169 3.30 2.90 4.79
C ALA A 169 2.42 3.76 5.69
N PHE A 170 2.09 4.97 5.24
CA PHE A 170 1.16 5.89 5.91
C PHE A 170 -0.19 5.24 6.32
N PRO A 171 -0.87 4.46 5.46
CA PRO A 171 -2.18 3.87 5.81
C PRO A 171 -2.11 2.97 7.04
N VAL A 172 -1.04 2.18 7.15
CA VAL A 172 -0.87 1.20 8.23
C VAL A 172 -0.56 1.92 9.55
N LEU A 173 0.29 2.96 9.52
CA LEU A 173 0.57 3.78 10.69
C LEU A 173 -0.69 4.46 11.22
N GLY A 174 -1.46 5.13 10.34
CA GLY A 174 -2.71 5.79 10.71
C GLY A 174 -3.70 4.81 11.35
N ARG A 175 -3.79 3.58 10.80
CA ARG A 175 -4.61 2.52 11.38
C ARG A 175 -4.19 2.13 12.79
N ILE A 176 -2.91 1.93 13.01
CA ILE A 176 -2.37 1.52 14.31
C ILE A 176 -2.63 2.64 15.34
N LEU A 177 -2.38 3.89 14.98
CA LEU A 177 -2.62 5.03 15.87
C LEU A 177 -4.12 5.23 16.17
N ALA A 178 -4.99 5.03 15.19
CA ALA A 178 -6.44 5.08 15.37
C ALA A 178 -6.90 3.99 16.36
N GLU A 179 -6.44 2.76 16.14
CA GLU A 179 -6.79 1.61 16.98
C GLU A 179 -6.28 1.76 18.41
N LEU A 180 -5.10 2.36 18.59
CA LEU A 180 -4.52 2.67 19.90
C LEU A 180 -5.06 3.97 20.52
N LYS A 181 -5.95 4.70 19.82
CA LYS A 181 -6.48 6.03 20.24
C LYS A 181 -5.39 7.07 20.49
N LEU A 182 -4.31 7.03 19.70
CA LEU A 182 -3.15 7.93 19.81
C LEU A 182 -3.15 9.05 18.77
N LEU A 183 -4.10 9.08 17.83
CA LEU A 183 -4.13 10.05 16.72
C LEU A 183 -4.11 11.52 17.17
N THR A 184 -4.79 11.85 18.27
CA THR A 184 -4.91 13.21 18.80
C THR A 184 -3.80 13.59 19.79
N THR A 185 -2.85 12.69 20.04
CA THR A 185 -1.71 12.98 20.91
C THR A 185 -0.63 13.72 20.13
N ARG A 186 0.18 14.54 20.80
CA ARG A 186 1.29 15.26 20.14
C ARG A 186 2.23 14.30 19.38
N VAL A 187 2.46 13.11 19.92
CA VAL A 187 3.29 12.08 19.28
C VAL A 187 2.60 11.56 18.02
N GLY A 188 1.32 11.22 18.10
CA GLY A 188 0.51 10.79 16.96
C GLY A 188 0.45 11.84 15.85
N GLU A 189 0.20 13.11 16.20
CA GLU A 189 0.18 14.22 15.24
C GLU A 189 1.53 14.40 14.55
N THR A 190 2.64 14.38 15.29
CA THR A 190 3.98 14.47 14.71
C THR A 190 4.32 13.27 13.82
N ALA A 191 3.89 12.06 14.22
CA ALA A 191 4.13 10.84 13.47
C ALA A 191 3.31 10.80 12.17
N MET A 192 2.04 11.21 12.21
CA MET A 192 1.19 11.32 11.02
C MET A 192 1.70 12.39 10.05
N ALA A 193 2.16 13.53 10.58
CA ALA A 193 2.78 14.57 9.76
C ALA A 193 4.06 14.06 9.09
N ALA A 194 4.93 13.35 9.82
CA ALA A 194 6.17 12.80 9.27
C ALA A 194 5.88 11.74 8.21
N ALA A 195 4.96 10.81 8.49
CA ALA A 195 4.56 9.76 7.55
C ALA A 195 3.91 10.31 6.28
N ALA A 196 3.19 11.44 6.35
CA ALA A 196 2.66 12.10 5.15
C ALA A 196 3.78 12.68 4.25
N PHE A 197 4.82 13.27 4.85
CA PHE A 197 6.01 13.69 4.09
C PHE A 197 6.77 12.48 3.53
N ASP A 198 6.84 11.38 4.30
CA ASP A 198 7.48 10.15 3.85
C ASP A 198 6.76 9.55 2.65
N ASP A 199 5.43 9.48 2.67
CA ASP A 199 4.63 8.93 1.56
C ASP A 199 4.80 9.75 0.27
N LEU A 200 4.81 11.09 0.37
CA LEU A 200 5.12 11.96 -0.78
C LEU A 200 6.53 11.68 -1.33
N THR A 201 7.52 11.56 -0.44
CA THR A 201 8.91 11.29 -0.83
C THR A 201 9.05 9.89 -1.43
N ALA A 202 8.31 8.91 -0.91
CA ALA A 202 8.27 7.53 -1.40
C ALA A 202 7.83 7.45 -2.86
N TRP A 203 6.77 8.17 -3.25
CA TRP A 203 6.31 8.21 -4.64
C TRP A 203 7.34 8.82 -5.59
N ILE A 204 8.04 9.89 -5.16
CA ILE A 204 9.12 10.52 -5.93
C ILE A 204 10.29 9.55 -6.10
N LEU A 205 10.72 8.90 -5.01
CA LEU A 205 11.81 7.92 -5.02
C LEU A 205 11.48 6.67 -5.82
N LEU A 206 10.23 6.18 -5.75
CA LEU A 206 9.76 5.06 -6.55
C LEU A 206 9.74 5.39 -8.04
N ALA A 207 9.27 6.58 -8.42
CA ALA A 207 9.32 7.05 -9.80
C ALA A 207 10.76 7.12 -10.31
N LEU A 208 11.70 7.60 -9.49
CA LEU A 208 13.13 7.60 -9.81
C LEU A 208 13.68 6.17 -9.99
N ALA A 209 13.34 5.24 -9.10
CA ALA A 209 13.78 3.85 -9.20
C ALA A 209 13.29 3.17 -10.50
N ILE A 210 12.03 3.41 -10.87
CA ILE A 210 11.45 2.92 -12.13
C ILE A 210 12.12 3.56 -13.35
N ALA A 211 12.42 4.87 -13.29
CA ALA A 211 13.12 5.58 -14.36
C ALA A 211 14.50 5.00 -14.66
N LEU A 212 15.25 4.65 -13.62
CA LEU A 212 16.58 4.07 -13.73
C LEU A 212 16.52 2.62 -14.22
N ALA A 213 15.59 1.82 -13.71
CA ALA A 213 15.38 0.44 -14.16
C ALA A 213 15.02 0.34 -15.66
N GLY A 214 14.24 1.29 -16.17
CA GLY A 214 13.87 1.35 -17.59
C GLY A 214 15.04 1.70 -18.53
N LYS A 215 16.13 2.29 -18.03
CA LYS A 215 17.26 2.74 -18.85
C LYS A 215 18.25 1.63 -19.20
N GLU A 216 18.26 0.53 -18.44
CA GLU A 216 19.21 -0.59 -18.59
C GLU A 216 18.63 -1.79 -19.37
N SER A 217 17.34 -1.75 -19.71
CA SER A 217 16.68 -2.75 -20.56
C SER A 217 16.91 -2.40 -22.04
N ASP A 218 18.12 -2.65 -22.53
CA ASP A 218 18.53 -2.52 -23.95
C ASP A 218 17.88 -3.62 -24.80
N ASP A 219 16.58 -3.47 -25.09
CA ASP A 219 15.87 -4.22 -26.14
C ASP A 219 14.93 -3.25 -26.88
N GLY A 220 15.51 -2.44 -27.77
CA GLY A 220 14.91 -1.95 -29.02
C GLY A 220 13.67 -1.03 -29.01
N ASP A 221 12.95 -0.82 -27.91
CA ASP A 221 11.79 0.09 -27.83
C ASP A 221 12.04 1.13 -26.72
N GLY A 222 12.57 2.28 -27.12
CA GLY A 222 13.04 3.36 -26.25
C GLY A 222 11.94 4.03 -25.41
N LYS A 223 11.43 3.33 -24.40
CA LYS A 223 10.60 3.91 -23.32
C LYS A 223 11.49 4.79 -22.45
N SER A 224 11.68 5.99 -22.96
CA SER A 224 12.57 7.01 -22.43
C SER A 224 12.27 7.34 -20.96
N PRO A 225 13.27 7.80 -20.19
CA PRO A 225 13.08 8.36 -18.83
C PRO A 225 12.04 9.49 -18.78
N LEU A 226 11.62 10.00 -19.93
CA LEU A 226 10.45 10.86 -20.14
C LEU A 226 9.16 10.31 -19.54
N VAL A 227 8.91 8.99 -19.56
CA VAL A 227 7.68 8.42 -18.96
C VAL A 227 7.68 8.59 -17.45
N ALA A 228 8.80 8.33 -16.78
CA ALA A 228 8.90 8.51 -15.34
C ALA A 228 8.83 10.00 -14.96
N VAL A 229 9.48 10.88 -15.72
CA VAL A 229 9.37 12.34 -15.54
C VAL A 229 7.94 12.82 -15.75
N TRP A 230 7.25 12.32 -16.77
CA TRP A 230 5.85 12.64 -17.04
C TRP A 230 4.93 12.19 -15.91
N VAL A 231 5.11 10.97 -15.40
CA VAL A 231 4.36 10.44 -14.24
C VAL A 231 4.60 11.31 -13.00
N LEU A 232 5.85 11.72 -12.77
CA LEU A 232 6.22 12.57 -11.63
C LEU A 232 5.62 13.97 -11.76
N LEU A 233 5.64 14.57 -12.96
CA LEU A 233 5.00 15.86 -13.24
C LEU A 233 3.48 15.80 -13.11
N CYS A 234 2.84 14.75 -13.63
CA CYS A 234 1.40 14.54 -13.47
C CYS A 234 1.03 14.33 -11.99
N GLY A 235 1.83 13.55 -11.25
CA GLY A 235 1.65 13.35 -9.82
C GLY A 235 1.82 14.64 -9.02
N ALA A 236 2.88 15.41 -9.28
CA ALA A 236 3.12 16.70 -8.64
C ALA A 236 2.02 17.72 -8.97
N GLY A 237 1.56 17.75 -10.22
CA GLY A 237 0.45 18.58 -10.67
C GLY A 237 -0.87 18.21 -9.97
N PHE A 238 -1.15 16.92 -9.82
CA PHE A 238 -2.32 16.43 -9.10
C PHE A 238 -2.26 16.77 -7.60
N VAL A 239 -1.11 16.58 -6.96
CA VAL A 239 -0.90 16.94 -5.54
C VAL A 239 -1.02 18.45 -5.34
N ALA A 240 -0.44 19.26 -6.22
CA ALA A 240 -0.57 20.71 -6.18
C ALA A 240 -2.03 21.16 -6.38
N PHE A 241 -2.74 20.54 -7.32
CA PHE A 241 -4.17 20.77 -7.54
C PHE A 241 -4.99 20.42 -6.31
N MET A 242 -4.79 19.23 -5.73
CA MET A 242 -5.45 18.77 -4.52
C MET A 242 -5.16 19.69 -3.33
N MET A 243 -3.89 20.06 -3.13
CA MET A 243 -3.50 21.02 -2.10
C MET A 243 -4.19 22.36 -2.32
N ILE A 244 -4.18 22.94 -3.52
CA ILE A 244 -4.78 24.25 -3.78
C ILE A 244 -6.30 24.21 -3.62
N PHE A 245 -6.99 23.24 -4.22
CA PHE A 245 -8.46 23.15 -4.18
C PHE A 245 -8.98 22.74 -2.81
N ILE A 246 -8.42 21.69 -2.19
CA ILE A 246 -8.89 21.21 -0.89
C ILE A 246 -8.48 22.16 0.23
N TYR A 247 -7.27 22.72 0.21
CA TYR A 247 -6.86 23.70 1.21
C TYR A 247 -7.74 24.95 1.13
N LYS A 248 -7.99 25.46 -0.08
CA LYS A 248 -8.83 26.66 -0.26
C LYS A 248 -10.26 26.40 0.20
N SER A 249 -10.86 25.27 -0.16
CA SER A 249 -12.20 24.91 0.31
C SER A 249 -12.27 24.65 1.83
N CYS A 250 -11.21 24.08 2.43
CA CYS A 250 -11.16 23.83 3.88
C CYS A 250 -10.91 25.12 4.67
N ASP A 251 -10.09 26.04 4.16
CA ASP A 251 -9.81 27.35 4.76
C ASP A 251 -11.05 28.26 4.66
N GLU A 252 -11.74 28.26 3.52
CA GLU A 252 -13.01 28.97 3.33
C GLU A 252 -14.11 28.42 4.27
N ALA A 253 -14.21 27.10 4.43
CA ALA A 253 -15.17 26.48 5.35
C ALA A 253 -14.86 26.78 6.83
N CYS A 254 -13.58 26.82 7.21
CA CYS A 254 -13.15 27.16 8.57
C CYS A 254 -13.40 28.64 8.88
N SER A 255 -13.07 29.52 7.93
CA SER A 255 -13.33 30.96 8.02
C SER A 255 -14.82 31.29 8.11
N SER A 256 -15.66 30.58 7.34
CA SER A 256 -17.12 30.72 7.38
C SER A 256 -17.72 30.29 8.74
N LYS A 257 -17.22 29.19 9.35
CA LYS A 257 -17.67 28.76 10.69
C LYS A 257 -17.24 29.72 11.81
N MET A 258 -16.07 30.36 11.71
CA MET A 258 -15.66 31.40 12.66
C MET A 258 -16.52 32.67 12.54
N LEU A 259 -16.99 33.01 11.34
CA LEU A 259 -17.83 34.18 11.10
C LEU A 259 -19.31 33.96 11.46
N SER A 260 -19.81 32.73 11.38
CA SER A 260 -21.19 32.36 11.72
C SER A 260 -21.40 32.00 13.20
N GLY A 261 -20.35 31.97 14.02
CA GLY A 261 -20.39 31.67 15.46
C GLY A 261 -20.62 32.90 16.35
N LYS A 262 -21.41 33.88 15.88
CA LYS A 262 -21.84 35.04 16.64
C LYS A 262 -23.35 35.10 16.72
#